data_AF-A0A7W6UNY7-F1
#
_entry.id   AF-A0A7W6UNY7-F1
#
_cell.length_a   1.000
_cell.length_b   1.000
_cell.length_c   1.000
_cell.angle_alpha   90.00
_cell.angle_beta   90.00
_cell.angle_gamma   90.00
#
_symmetry.space_group_name_H-M   'P 1'
#
loop_
_entity.id
_entity.type
_entity.pdbx_description
1 polymer ?
#
loop_
_entity_poly.entity_id
_entity_poly.type
_entity_poly.pdbx_seq_one_letter_code
_entity_poly.pdbx_strand_id
1 'polypeptide(L)' 'MKRFKSARHLQRFVSVHDPIVNLFNVPRHDIPSTHHRELRATAMQAWRQIARHAE' A
#
# COMPACT_ATOMS: atom_id res chain seq x y z
N MET A 1 -12.72 6.99 -5.47
CA MET A 1 -12.60 6.42 -4.10
C MET A 1 -13.90 6.71 -3.34
N LYS A 2 -14.47 5.73 -2.63
CA LYS A 2 -15.59 6.02 -1.70
C LYS A 2 -15.15 7.09 -0.69
N ARG A 3 -16.08 7.92 -0.21
CA ARG A 3 -15.79 8.98 0.77
C ARG A 3 -15.36 8.34 2.10
N PHE A 4 -14.32 8.88 2.72
CA PHE A 4 -13.93 8.50 4.08
C PHE A 4 -14.94 9.05 5.09
N LYS A 5 -15.23 8.28 6.14
CA LYS A 5 -16.21 8.64 7.19
C LYS A 5 -15.75 9.85 8.03
N SER A 6 -14.44 10.11 8.12
CA SER A 6 -13.89 11.27 8.83
C SER A 6 -12.49 11.63 8.31
N ALA A 7 -12.05 12.87 8.59
CA ALA A 7 -10.68 13.32 8.29
C ALA A 7 -9.61 12.45 8.97
N ARG A 8 -9.89 11.91 10.16
CA ARG A 8 -8.98 10.97 10.86
C ARG A 8 -8.75 9.69 10.08
N HIS A 9 -9.78 9.13 9.44
CA HIS A 9 -9.64 7.97 8.58
C HIS A 9 -8.86 8.29 7.30
N LEU A 10 -9.09 9.46 6.71
CA LEU A 10 -8.26 9.94 5.59
C LEU A 10 -6.80 10.10 6.01
N GLN A 11 -6.52 10.72 7.16
CA GLN A 11 -5.16 10.94 7.64
C GLN A 11 -4.42 9.61 7.85
N ARG A 12 -5.07 8.63 8.49
CA ARG A 12 -4.52 7.27 8.66
C ARG A 12 -4.29 6.57 7.31
N PHE A 13 -5.22 6.74 6.37
CA PHE A 13 -5.07 6.19 5.02
C PHE A 13 -3.87 6.83 4.30
N VAL A 14 -3.80 8.15 4.24
CA VAL A 14 -2.74 8.89 3.53
C VAL A 14 -1.37 8.66 4.16
N SER A 15 -1.24 8.62 5.49
CA SER A 15 0.04 8.34 6.17
C SER A 15 0.63 6.96 5.82
N VAL A 16 -0.20 6.06 5.31
CA VAL A 16 0.17 4.69 4.94
C VAL A 16 0.24 4.52 3.42
N HIS A 17 -0.50 5.34 2.68
CA HIS A 17 -0.69 5.20 1.25
C HIS A 17 0.58 5.48 0.46
N ASP A 18 1.37 6.50 0.85
CA ASP A 18 2.56 6.90 0.09
C ASP A 18 3.60 5.76 -0.05
N PRO A 19 3.97 5.03 1.02
CA PRO A 19 4.84 3.86 0.90
C PRO A 19 4.24 2.73 0.05
N ILE A 20 2.93 2.50 0.15
CA ILE A 20 2.27 1.36 -0.49
C ILE A 20 2.09 1.60 -1.99
N VAL A 21 1.69 2.80 -2.40
CA VAL A 21 1.50 3.12 -3.82
C VAL A 21 2.79 2.99 -4.60
N ASN A 22 3.91 3.41 -4.03
CA ASN A 22 5.22 3.27 -4.69
C ASN A 22 5.56 1.80 -4.98
N LEU A 23 5.20 0.87 -4.11
CA LEU A 23 5.45 -0.57 -4.30
C LEU A 23 4.51 -1.22 -5.33
N PHE A 24 3.31 -0.66 -5.55
CA PHE A 24 2.36 -1.15 -6.56
C PHE A 24 2.47 -0.44 -7.92
N ASN A 25 3.06 0.76 -7.95
CA ASN A 25 3.21 1.59 -9.14
C ASN A 25 4.53 1.33 -9.89
N VAL A 26 5.30 0.29 -9.49
CA VAL A 26 6.52 -0.10 -10.20
C VAL A 26 6.13 -0.75 -11.54
N PRO A 27 6.64 -0.27 -12.68
CA PRO A 27 6.33 -0.86 -13.98
C PRO A 27 6.83 -2.31 -14.05
N ARG A 28 5.90 -3.25 -14.25
CA ARG A 28 6.21 -4.68 -14.32
C ARG A 28 7.20 -5.06 -15.43
N HIS A 29 7.39 -4.17 -16.39
CA HIS A 29 8.21 -4.40 -17.58
C HIS A 29 9.64 -3.89 -17.41
N ASP A 30 9.89 -3.04 -16.41
CA ASP A 30 11.19 -2.42 -16.18
C ASP A 30 12.01 -3.19 -15.12
N ILE A 31 11.42 -4.21 -14.49
CA ILE A 31 12.05 -5.02 -13.46
C ILE A 31 11.85 -6.52 -13.68
N PRO A 32 12.80 -7.36 -13.20
CA PRO A 32 12.62 -8.81 -13.21
C PRO A 32 11.34 -9.25 -12.50
N SER A 33 10.72 -10.32 -13.00
CA SER A 33 9.47 -10.86 -12.45
C SER A 33 9.60 -11.29 -10.99
N THR A 34 10.77 -11.78 -10.58
CA THR A 34 11.11 -12.11 -9.19
C THR A 34 11.06 -10.88 -8.29
N HIS A 35 11.71 -9.81 -8.70
CA HIS A 35 11.74 -8.55 -7.96
C HIS A 35 10.34 -7.93 -7.85
N HIS A 36 9.55 -7.97 -8.93
CA HIS A 36 8.16 -7.51 -8.91
C HIS A 36 7.30 -8.29 -7.90
N ARG A 37 7.50 -9.62 -7.80
CA ARG A 37 6.80 -10.46 -6.81
C ARG A 37 7.21 -10.14 -5.37
N GLU A 38 8.49 -9.87 -5.13
CA GLU A 38 9.00 -9.45 -3.81
C GLU A 38 8.39 -8.12 -3.37
N LEU A 39 8.40 -7.12 -4.25
CA LEU A 39 7.79 -5.80 -3.98
C LEU A 39 6.28 -5.93 -3.67
N ARG A 40 5.56 -6.75 -4.45
CA ARG A 40 4.15 -7.09 -4.19
C ARG A 40 3.94 -7.76 -2.83
N ALA A 41 4.81 -8.70 -2.44
CA ALA A 41 4.71 -9.40 -1.17
C ALA A 41 4.93 -8.44 0.01
N THR A 42 5.95 -7.60 -0.06
CA THR A 42 6.23 -6.54 0.93
C THR A 42 5.06 -5.57 1.06
N ALA A 43 4.51 -5.11 -0.06
CA ALA A 43 3.36 -4.20 -0.07
C ALA A 43 2.12 -4.82 0.60
N MET A 44 1.87 -6.11 0.35
CA MET A 44 0.76 -6.84 0.99
C MET A 44 0.98 -7.05 2.49
N GLN A 45 2.23 -7.28 2.93
CA GLN A 45 2.55 -7.37 4.36
C GLN A 45 2.32 -6.03 5.07
N ALA A 46 2.79 -4.93 4.48
CA ALA A 46 2.55 -3.58 4.99
C ALA A 46 1.04 -3.30 5.07
N TRP A 47 0.30 -3.56 4.00
CA TRP A 47 -1.16 -3.40 3.97
C TRP A 47 -1.85 -4.16 5.12
N ARG A 48 -1.47 -5.43 5.34
CA ARG A 48 -2.02 -6.25 6.43
C ARG A 48 -1.70 -5.69 7.81
N GLN A 49 -0.49 -5.15 8.02
CA GLN A 49 -0.13 -4.51 9.27
C GLN A 49 -1.00 -3.29 9.55
N ILE A 50 -1.21 -2.44 8.55
CA ILE A 50 -2.05 -1.25 8.71
C ILE A 50 -3.52 -1.63 8.93
N ALA A 51 -4.04 -2.58 8.16
CA ALA A 51 -5.41 -3.03 8.31
C ALA A 51 -5.68 -3.55 9.74
N ARG A 52 -4.71 -4.25 10.35
CA ARG A 52 -4.81 -4.75 11.73
C ARG A 52 -4.66 -3.66 12.81
N HIS A 53 -3.86 -2.63 12.57
CA HIS A 53 -3.70 -1.51 13.52
C HIS A 53 -4.77 -0.41 13.38
N ALA A 54 -5.70 -0.58 12.44
CA ALA A 54 -6.79 0.38 12.20
C ALA A 54 -8.11 0.02 12.91
N GLU A 55 -8.16 -1.12 13.62
CA GLU A 55 -9.29 -1.54 14.47
C GLU A 55 -9.32 -0.81 15.83
#